data_AF-A0A9Q0YHN2-F1
#
_entry.id   AF-A0A9Q0YHN2-F1
#
_cell.length_a   1.000
_cell.length_b   1.000
_cell.length_c   1.000
_cell.angle_alpha   90.00
_cell.angle_beta   90.00
_cell.angle_gamma   90.00
#
_symmetry.space_group_name_H-M   'P 1'
#
loop_
_entity.id
_entity.type
_entity.pdbx_description
1 polymer ?
#
loop_
_entity_poly.entity_id
_entity_poly.type
_entity_poly.pdbx_seq_one_letter_code
_entity_poly.pdbx_strand_id
1 'polypeptide(L)'
;MKTKEIIMDSCKNKASENAPIVMHGSVVEQVTEYNYLGTRITSNLDWSSNTIAARKKKLINKNYTKIEHVLRSKHHERYNAPIKQPL
;
A
#
# COMPACT_ATOMS: atom_id res chain seq x y z
N MET A 1 13.33 -32.99 27.44
CA MET A 1 14.31 -31.88 27.48
C MET A 1 13.65 -30.66 26.88
N LYS A 2 13.50 -29.55 27.61
CA LYS A 2 12.84 -28.32 27.10
C LYS A 2 13.91 -27.32 26.68
N THR A 3 13.91 -26.93 25.41
CA THR A 3 14.81 -25.91 24.88
C THR A 3 14.23 -24.53 25.18
N LYS A 4 15.04 -23.62 25.72
CA LYS A 4 14.70 -22.20 25.85
C LYS A 4 15.48 -21.46 24.76
N GLU A 5 14.76 -20.83 23.86
CA GLU A 5 15.36 -19.96 22.85
C GLU A 5 15.57 -18.56 23.46
N ILE A 6 16.75 -17.99 23.24
CA ILE A 6 17.09 -16.62 23.64
C ILE A 6 16.91 -15.75 22.40
N ILE A 7 15.97 -14.81 22.46
CA ILE A 7 15.86 -13.75 21.46
C ILE A 7 16.78 -12.62 21.92
N MET A 8 17.95 -12.52 21.31
CA MET A 8 18.90 -11.44 21.55
C MET A 8 18.60 -10.30 20.58
N ASP A 9 18.00 -9.22 21.10
CA ASP A 9 17.88 -7.97 20.37
C ASP A 9 19.25 -7.27 20.34
N SER A 10 19.95 -7.37 19.21
CA SER A 10 21.23 -6.71 18.98
C SER A 10 21.08 -5.23 18.61
N CYS A 11 19.86 -4.69 18.58
CA CYS A 11 19.60 -3.26 18.32
C CYS A 11 19.91 -2.37 19.52
N LYS A 12 20.89 -2.75 20.35
CA LYS A 12 21.53 -1.86 21.33
C LYS A 12 22.76 -1.22 20.73
N ASN A 13 22.58 -0.47 19.66
CA ASN A 13 23.46 0.64 19.37
C ASN A 13 22.58 1.86 19.19
N LYS A 14 22.52 2.70 20.24
CA LYS A 14 22.28 4.12 20.09
C LYS A 14 23.48 4.74 19.37
N ALA A 15 23.83 4.22 18.20
CA ALA A 15 24.78 4.87 17.32
C ALA A 15 24.07 6.13 16.85
N SER A 16 24.68 7.26 17.20
CA SER A 16 24.24 8.63 16.90
C SER A 16 23.31 8.69 15.69
N GLU A 17 22.13 9.29 15.90
CA GLU A 17 21.07 9.53 14.92
C GLU A 17 21.54 10.23 13.62
N ASN A 18 22.82 10.60 13.54
CA ASN A 18 23.47 11.32 12.44
C ASN A 18 24.86 10.76 12.07
N ALA A 19 25.18 9.49 12.37
CA ALA A 19 26.43 8.90 11.88
C ALA A 19 26.40 8.85 10.34
N PRO A 20 27.45 9.28 9.62
CA PRO A 20 27.52 9.15 8.18
C PRO A 20 27.45 7.67 7.77
N ILE A 21 26.50 7.33 6.91
CA ILE A 21 26.47 6.00 6.28
C ILE A 21 27.49 6.01 5.15
N VAL A 22 28.42 5.06 5.15
CA VAL A 22 29.43 4.91 4.12
C VAL A 22 29.16 3.62 3.35
N MET A 23 28.96 3.73 2.03
CA MET A 23 28.85 2.60 1.11
C MET A 23 29.94 2.71 0.05
N HIS A 24 30.68 1.62 -0.18
CA HIS A 24 31.79 1.59 -1.15
C HIS A 24 32.83 2.71 -0.95
N GLY A 25 33.14 3.05 0.31
CA GLY A 25 34.09 4.11 0.64
C GLY A 25 33.58 5.53 0.43
N SER A 26 32.32 5.70 0.01
CA SER A 26 31.68 6.99 -0.19
C SER A 26 30.57 7.24 0.83
N VAL A 27 30.48 8.47 1.34
CA VAL A 27 29.36 8.88 2.20
C VAL A 27 28.10 8.97 1.35
N VAL A 28 27.04 8.28 1.78
CA VAL A 28 25.74 8.32 1.10
C VAL A 28 24.80 9.32 1.76
N GLU A 29 23.92 9.89 0.95
CA GLU A 29 22.86 10.77 1.43
C GLU A 29 21.88 10.01 2.32
N GLN A 30 21.50 10.63 3.43
CA GLN A 30 20.48 10.11 4.34
C GLN A 30 19.24 10.99 4.24
N VAL A 31 18.10 10.35 3.91
CA VAL A 31 16.81 11.02 3.82
C VAL A 31 15.85 10.46 4.86
N THR A 32 14.98 11.32 5.38
CA THR A 32 13.94 10.92 6.34
C THR A 32 12.73 10.29 5.67
N GLU A 33 12.56 10.51 4.38
CA GLU A 33 11.48 9.95 3.57
C GLU A 33 11.96 9.67 2.14
N TYR A 34 11.57 8.53 1.58
CA TYR A 34 11.88 8.15 0.21
C TYR A 34 10.70 7.41 -0.41
N ASN A 35 10.39 7.72 -1.67
CA ASN A 35 9.36 7.00 -2.42
C ASN A 35 10.00 5.94 -3.30
N TYR A 36 9.71 4.68 -3.01
CA TYR A 36 10.18 3.55 -3.81
C TYR A 36 9.00 2.74 -4.33
N LEU A 37 8.87 2.64 -5.67
CA LEU A 37 7.79 1.90 -6.34
C LEU A 37 6.39 2.25 -5.83
N GLY A 38 6.16 3.53 -5.51
CA GLY A 38 4.88 4.02 -4.98
C GLY A 38 4.62 3.69 -3.50
N THR A 39 5.62 3.19 -2.79
CA THR A 39 5.61 3.00 -1.33
C THR A 39 6.49 4.05 -0.67
N ARG A 40 5.93 4.71 0.35
CA ARG A 40 6.62 5.75 1.11
C ARG A 40 7.38 5.10 2.25
N ILE A 41 8.71 5.16 2.20
CA ILE A 41 9.61 4.62 3.22
C ILE A 41 10.05 5.79 4.09
N THR A 42 9.87 5.69 5.40
CA THR A 42 10.23 6.74 6.36
C THR A 42 11.30 6.22 7.33
N SER A 43 12.20 7.10 7.77
CA SER A 43 13.27 6.75 8.71
C SER A 43 12.74 6.37 10.10
N ASN A 44 11.59 6.90 10.48
CA ASN A 44 10.90 6.61 11.74
C ASN A 44 10.00 5.37 11.67
N LEU A 45 10.04 4.61 10.57
CA LEU A 45 9.22 3.41 10.34
C LEU A 45 7.70 3.67 10.40
N ASP A 46 7.26 4.92 10.23
CA ASP A 46 5.84 5.26 10.16
C ASP A 46 5.18 4.72 8.88
N TRP A 47 4.19 3.85 9.06
CA TRP A 47 3.42 3.23 7.97
C TRP A 47 2.03 3.88 7.74
N SER A 48 1.69 4.93 8.49
CA SER A 48 0.38 5.59 8.45
C SER A 48 -0.01 6.02 7.03
N SER A 49 0.93 6.63 6.31
CA SER A 49 0.72 7.18 4.97
C SER A 49 0.44 6.10 3.93
N ASN A 50 1.19 4.98 4.00
CA ASN A 50 0.96 3.83 3.12
C ASN A 50 -0.41 3.19 3.40
N THR A 51 -0.80 3.10 4.66
CA THR A 51 -2.10 2.55 5.06
C THR A 51 -3.25 3.40 4.54
N ILE A 52 -3.13 4.73 4.64
CA ILE A 52 -4.11 5.67 4.09
C ILE A 52 -4.20 5.55 2.56
N ALA A 53 -3.04 5.48 1.88
CA ALA A 53 -2.98 5.32 0.43
C ALA A 53 -3.65 4.00 -0.02
N ALA A 54 -3.34 2.90 0.65
CA ALA A 54 -3.95 1.59 0.39
C ALA A 54 -5.47 1.61 0.61
N ARG A 55 -5.94 2.24 1.69
CA ARG A 55 -7.38 2.40 1.98
C ARG A 55 -8.08 3.20 0.89
N LYS A 56 -7.49 4.32 0.45
CA LYS A 56 -8.02 5.13 -0.66
C LYS A 56 -8.09 4.33 -1.95
N LYS A 57 -7.02 3.62 -2.32
CA LYS A 57 -6.98 2.75 -3.51
C LYS A 57 -8.08 1.69 -3.49
N LYS A 58 -8.31 1.05 -2.34
CA LYS A 58 -9.39 0.07 -2.16
C LYS A 58 -10.77 0.69 -2.36
N LEU A 59 -11.01 1.89 -1.81
CA LEU A 59 -12.29 2.59 -1.96
C LEU A 59 -12.55 2.98 -3.42
N ILE A 60 -11.54 3.52 -4.09
CA ILE A 60 -11.60 3.87 -5.50
C ILE A 60 -11.93 2.64 -6.35
N ASN A 61 -11.23 1.52 -6.14
CA ASN A 61 -11.52 0.27 -6.84
C ASN A 61 -12.97 -0.20 -6.62
N LYS A 62 -13.45 -0.17 -5.37
CA LYS A 62 -14.84 -0.50 -5.04
C LYS A 62 -15.83 0.38 -5.79
N ASN A 63 -15.54 1.68 -5.94
CA ASN A 63 -16.42 2.61 -6.65
C ASN A 63 -16.45 2.31 -8.16
N TYR A 64 -15.30 2.06 -8.78
CA TYR A 64 -15.25 1.66 -10.19
C TYR A 64 -16.06 0.38 -10.44
N THR A 65 -15.88 -0.66 -9.62
CA THR A 65 -16.66 -1.90 -9.75
C THR A 65 -18.17 -1.64 -9.68
N LYS A 66 -18.63 -0.78 -8.76
CA LYS A 66 -20.05 -0.41 -8.68
C LYS A 66 -20.55 0.29 -9.94
N ILE A 67 -19.77 1.22 -10.48
CA ILE A 67 -20.13 1.95 -11.71
C ILE A 67 -20.25 0.97 -12.88
N GLU A 68 -19.29 0.06 -13.04
CA GLU A 68 -19.30 -0.97 -14.08
C GLU A 68 -20.54 -1.88 -13.98
N HIS A 69 -20.95 -2.28 -12.77
CA HIS A 69 -22.18 -3.04 -12.58
C HIS A 69 -23.42 -2.25 -13.01
N VAL A 70 -23.53 -0.97 -12.66
CA VAL A 70 -24.66 -0.12 -13.05
C VAL A 70 -24.71 0.07 -14.57
N LEU A 71 -23.57 0.35 -15.20
CA LEU A 71 -23.48 0.49 -16.66
C LEU A 71 -23.90 -0.80 -17.38
N ARG A 72 -23.45 -1.95 -16.87
CA ARG A 72 -23.83 -3.26 -17.40
C ARG A 72 -25.33 -3.54 -17.27
N SER A 73 -25.94 -3.26 -16.12
CA SER A 73 -27.38 -3.44 -15.91
C SER A 73 -28.19 -2.55 -16.85
N LYS A 74 -27.83 -1.27 -16.99
CA LYS A 74 -28.50 -0.34 -17.92
C LYS A 74 -28.39 -0.79 -19.37
N HIS A 75 -27.22 -1.30 -19.77
CA HIS A 75 -27.05 -1.85 -21.12
C HIS A 75 -27.94 -3.08 -21.34
N HIS A 76 -28.03 -3.97 -20.33
CA HIS A 76 -28.90 -5.14 -20.40
C HIS A 76 -30.37 -4.77 -20.55
N GLU A 77 -30.87 -3.86 -19.71
CA GLU A 77 -32.25 -3.34 -19.80
C GLU A 77 -32.55 -2.72 -21.16
N ARG A 78 -31.60 -1.95 -21.72
CA ARG A 78 -31.82 -1.23 -22.98
C ARG A 78 -31.87 -2.15 -24.22
N TYR A 79 -31.08 -3.21 -24.25
CA TYR A 79 -30.88 -4.00 -25.47
C TYR A 79 -31.34 -5.46 -25.38
N ASN A 80 -31.62 -5.98 -24.17
CA ASN A 80 -32.04 -7.37 -23.97
C ASN A 80 -33.40 -7.49 -23.26
N ALA A 81 -34.14 -6.39 -23.10
CA ALA A 81 -35.50 -6.46 -22.56
C ALA A 81 -36.43 -7.22 -23.51
N PRO A 82 -37.34 -8.08 -23.00
CA PRO A 82 -38.30 -8.79 -23.83
C PRO A 82 -39.18 -7.80 -24.62
N ILE A 83 -39.25 -7.98 -25.94
CA ILE A 83 -40.16 -7.22 -26.80
C ILE A 83 -41.58 -7.62 -26.40
N LYS A 84 -42.34 -6.68 -25.83
CA LYS A 84 -43.77 -6.91 -25.58
C LYS A 84 -44.49 -6.93 -26.93
N GLN A 85 -44.98 -8.09 -27.35
CA GLN A 85 -45.86 -8.20 -28.50
C GLN A 85 -47.24 -7.62 -28.13
N PRO A 86 -47.85 -6.77 -28.97
CA PRO A 86 -49.20 -6.26 -28.71
C PRO A 86 -50.24 -7.40 -28.86
N LEU A 87 -51.26 -7.35 -27.99
CA LEU A 87 -52.45 -8.21 -27.99
C LEU A 87 -53.38 -7.89 -29.17
#